data_AF-A0A496ATR6-F1
#
_entry.id   AF-A0A496ATR6-F1
#
_cell.length_a   1.000
_cell.length_b   1.000
_cell.length_c   1.000
_cell.angle_alpha   90.00
_cell.angle_beta   90.00
_cell.angle_gamma   90.00
#
_symmetry.space_group_name_H-M   'P 1'
#
loop_
_entity.id
_entity.type
_entity.pdbx_description
1 polymer ?
#
loop_
_entity_poly.entity_id
_entity_poly.type
_entity_poly.pdbx_seq_one_letter_code
_entity_poly.pdbx_strand_id
1 'polypeptide(L)'
;MSNNYEYAGKPFTTAIAQEMLNRQYGKKDRIKRAGEVLLKYHLANGGLPPEGNSNLEGEVLLHNIIYAALRRLKNDGRANMIDGGMRWEVFPEGRRVLGEGNQSVYCFYDPRDREKAEAQDKSLWPCNIGSTKRDVEKRVSEQTNQWTVDPRIDLILKTPSGKDLEKKIQGILKLLDRHLKYFSGKGTEWYLVSPDEVLYLYKRVIMRFENPRLFREAFKLL
;
A
#
# COMPACT_ATOMS: atom_id res chain seq x y z
N MET A 1 31.67 -6.03 6.60
CA MET A 1 31.31 -6.78 7.83
C MET A 1 30.66 -5.76 8.76
N SER A 2 29.42 -5.84 9.22
CA SER A 2 28.41 -6.90 9.24
C SER A 2 27.18 -6.49 8.43
N ASN A 3 26.68 -7.37 7.56
CA ASN A 3 25.31 -7.27 7.09
C ASN A 3 24.45 -7.69 8.29
N ASN A 4 24.11 -6.74 9.17
CA ASN A 4 23.27 -7.02 10.34
C ASN A 4 21.86 -7.36 9.84
N TYR A 5 21.67 -8.62 9.44
CA TYR A 5 20.36 -9.14 9.15
C TYR A 5 19.52 -9.07 10.42
N GLU A 6 18.51 -8.20 10.42
CA GLU A 6 17.72 -7.83 11.60
C GLU A 6 16.91 -9.00 12.24
N TYR A 7 16.84 -10.12 11.52
CA TYR A 7 16.17 -11.35 11.93
C TYR A 7 17.11 -12.53 12.16
N ALA A 8 18.42 -12.29 12.26
CA ALA A 8 19.36 -13.33 12.68
C ALA A 8 18.95 -13.91 14.05
N GLY A 9 18.96 -15.24 14.16
CA GLY A 9 18.55 -15.97 15.36
C GLY A 9 17.03 -15.99 15.64
N LYS A 10 16.19 -15.45 14.75
CA LYS A 10 14.72 -15.48 14.90
C LYS A 10 14.10 -16.51 13.95
N PRO A 11 13.00 -17.19 14.32
CA PRO A 11 12.29 -18.10 13.44
C PRO A 11 11.59 -17.37 12.30
N PHE A 12 11.46 -18.01 11.15
CA PHE A 12 10.74 -17.44 10.01
C PHE A 12 9.24 -17.36 10.29
N THR A 13 8.73 -16.17 10.59
CA THR A 13 7.32 -15.93 10.96
C THR A 13 6.55 -15.19 9.87
N THR A 14 5.21 -15.12 10.00
CA THR A 14 4.36 -14.28 9.14
C THR A 14 4.78 -12.81 9.13
N ALA A 15 5.20 -12.26 10.28
CA ALA A 15 5.64 -10.87 10.35
C ALA A 15 6.94 -10.64 9.56
N ILE A 16 7.91 -11.55 9.70
CA ILE A 16 9.17 -11.50 8.95
C ILE A 16 8.92 -11.70 7.45
N ALA A 17 8.08 -12.67 7.09
CA ALA A 17 7.68 -12.90 5.71
C ALA A 17 7.00 -11.66 5.11
N GLN A 18 6.12 -11.00 5.86
CA GLN A 18 5.46 -9.76 5.43
C GLN A 18 6.50 -8.66 5.15
N GLU A 19 7.42 -8.40 6.08
CA GLU A 19 8.49 -7.41 5.92
C GLU A 19 9.38 -7.72 4.71
N MET A 20 9.77 -8.98 4.53
CA MET A 20 10.64 -9.38 3.41
C MET A 20 9.92 -9.34 2.06
N LEU A 21 8.65 -9.78 1.98
CA LEU A 21 7.79 -9.59 0.80
C LEU A 21 7.67 -8.10 0.47
N ASN A 22 7.52 -7.29 1.51
CA ASN A 22 7.47 -5.85 1.44
C ASN A 22 8.83 -5.19 1.10
N ARG A 23 9.85 -5.94 0.70
CA ARG A 23 11.07 -5.41 0.08
C ARG A 23 11.26 -5.86 -1.37
N GLN A 24 10.46 -6.81 -1.86
CA GLN A 24 10.59 -7.37 -3.21
C GLN A 24 9.66 -6.66 -4.21
N TYR A 25 10.13 -5.57 -4.82
CA TYR A 25 9.31 -4.71 -5.70
C TYR A 25 8.90 -5.40 -7.00
N GLY A 26 7.61 -5.32 -7.33
CA GLY A 26 7.06 -5.71 -8.64
C GLY A 26 7.11 -7.21 -8.94
N LYS A 27 7.45 -8.05 -7.96
CA LYS A 27 7.49 -9.50 -8.16
C LYS A 27 6.08 -10.08 -8.23
N LYS A 28 5.87 -10.86 -9.28
CA LYS A 28 4.64 -11.62 -9.55
C LYS A 28 4.95 -13.09 -9.38
N ASP A 29 4.69 -13.63 -8.20
CA ASP A 29 5.06 -15.00 -7.88
C ASP A 29 3.89 -15.80 -7.30
N ARG A 30 4.02 -17.13 -7.41
CA ARG A 30 3.16 -18.08 -6.71
C ARG A 30 3.61 -18.16 -5.25
N ILE A 31 2.69 -18.45 -4.33
CA ILE A 31 2.94 -18.58 -2.89
C ILE A 31 4.13 -19.51 -2.61
N LYS A 32 4.14 -20.70 -3.24
CA LYS A 32 5.21 -21.70 -3.06
C LYS A 32 6.60 -21.12 -3.38
N ARG A 33 6.77 -20.53 -4.56
CA ARG A 33 8.04 -19.95 -5.00
C ARG A 33 8.47 -18.77 -4.13
N ALA A 34 7.54 -17.90 -3.75
CA ALA A 34 7.82 -16.79 -2.84
C ALA A 34 8.32 -17.31 -1.49
N GLY A 35 7.67 -18.34 -0.94
CA GLY A 35 8.10 -18.98 0.30
C GLY A 35 9.50 -19.56 0.24
N GLU A 36 9.80 -20.35 -0.79
CA GLU A 36 11.11 -20.98 -0.98
C GLU A 36 12.25 -19.94 -1.06
N VAL A 37 12.05 -18.88 -1.84
CA VAL A 37 13.05 -17.82 -2.02
C VAL A 37 13.31 -17.06 -0.72
N LEU A 38 12.24 -16.68 0.00
CA LEU A 38 12.37 -15.92 1.24
C LEU A 38 12.96 -16.75 2.37
N LEU A 39 12.53 -18.01 2.51
CA LEU A 39 13.06 -18.91 3.52
C LEU A 39 14.55 -19.20 3.25
N LYS A 40 14.92 -19.49 2.00
CA LYS A 40 16.33 -19.69 1.63
C LYS A 40 17.19 -18.48 1.99
N TYR A 41 16.71 -17.27 1.69
CA TYR A 41 17.41 -16.04 2.07
C TYR A 41 17.51 -15.87 3.59
N HIS A 42 16.43 -16.09 4.33
CA HIS A 42 16.39 -15.97 5.79
C HIS A 42 17.40 -16.90 6.46
N LEU A 43 17.40 -18.19 6.07
CA LEU A 43 18.33 -19.19 6.60
C LEU A 43 19.79 -18.87 6.25
N ALA A 44 20.07 -18.45 5.01
CA ALA A 44 21.42 -18.09 4.58
C ALA A 44 22.00 -16.87 5.34
N ASN A 45 21.15 -16.06 5.98
CA ASN A 45 21.56 -14.89 6.77
C ASN A 45 21.44 -15.13 8.29
N GLY A 46 21.40 -16.40 8.72
CA GLY A 46 21.41 -16.77 10.14
C GLY A 46 20.04 -16.73 10.82
N GLY A 47 18.95 -16.64 10.07
CA GLY A 47 17.60 -16.88 10.58
C GLY A 47 17.33 -18.36 10.87
N LEU A 48 16.29 -18.64 11.63
CA LEU A 48 15.87 -20.00 12.00
C LEU A 48 14.68 -20.46 11.14
N PRO A 49 14.48 -21.78 10.96
CA PRO A 49 13.30 -22.28 10.25
C PRO A 49 11.99 -21.82 10.92
N PRO A 50 10.85 -21.89 10.22
CA PRO A 50 9.56 -21.60 10.81
C PRO A 50 9.29 -22.53 12.00
N GLU A 51 8.84 -21.96 13.11
CA GLU A 51 8.37 -22.73 14.27
C GLU A 51 6.85 -22.91 14.16
N GLY A 52 6.40 -24.16 14.19
CA GLY A 52 4.97 -24.50 14.13
C GLY A 52 4.39 -24.63 15.53
N ASN A 53 3.26 -23.96 15.79
CA ASN A 53 2.34 -24.37 16.85
C ASN A 53 1.27 -25.26 16.22
N SER A 54 1.24 -26.55 16.60
CA SER A 54 0.25 -27.57 16.22
C SER A 54 0.21 -28.00 14.73
N ASN A 55 0.37 -29.32 14.51
CA ASN A 55 -0.02 -30.15 13.35
C ASN A 55 0.42 -29.76 11.93
N LEU A 56 1.16 -28.67 11.74
CA LEU A 56 1.60 -28.21 10.42
C LEU A 56 3.12 -28.13 10.37
N GLU A 57 3.71 -28.89 9.45
CA GLU A 57 5.16 -28.97 9.25
C GLU A 57 5.53 -28.73 7.78
N GLY A 58 6.79 -28.39 7.55
CA GLY A 58 7.39 -28.32 6.22
C GLY A 58 6.68 -27.34 5.26
N GLU A 59 6.39 -27.81 4.05
CA GLU A 59 5.83 -26.97 2.98
C GLU A 59 4.47 -26.35 3.36
N VAL A 60 3.64 -27.04 4.15
CA VAL A 60 2.30 -26.56 4.52
C VAL A 60 2.39 -25.38 5.48
N LEU A 61 3.30 -25.46 6.46
CA LEU A 61 3.57 -24.36 7.39
C LEU A 61 4.09 -23.13 6.65
N LEU A 62 5.05 -23.33 5.73
CA LEU A 62 5.59 -22.24 4.91
C LEU A 62 4.49 -21.61 4.02
N HIS A 63 3.64 -22.42 3.39
CA HIS A 63 2.52 -21.91 2.60
C HIS A 63 1.61 -21.00 3.43
N ASN A 64 1.23 -21.43 4.63
CA ASN A 64 0.34 -20.66 5.50
C ASN A 64 0.97 -19.35 5.98
N ILE A 65 2.26 -19.36 6.30
CA ILE A 65 3.01 -18.16 6.68
C ILE A 65 2.99 -17.12 5.56
N ILE A 66 3.29 -17.55 4.32
CA ILE A 66 3.34 -16.67 3.15
C ILE A 66 1.94 -16.20 2.77
N TYR A 67 0.94 -17.09 2.78
CA TYR A 67 -0.44 -16.73 2.50
C TYR A 67 -0.98 -15.69 3.50
N ALA A 68 -0.73 -15.89 4.80
CA ALA A 68 -1.12 -14.95 5.83
C ALA A 68 -0.43 -13.58 5.66
N ALA A 69 0.87 -13.57 5.32
CA ALA A 69 1.62 -12.35 5.05
C ALA A 69 1.05 -11.59 3.85
N LEU A 70 0.80 -12.28 2.73
CA LEU A 70 0.20 -11.71 1.53
C LEU A 70 -1.23 -11.21 1.77
N ARG A 71 -2.03 -11.91 2.58
CA ARG A 71 -3.37 -11.46 2.97
C ARG A 71 -3.32 -10.17 3.79
N ARG A 72 -2.37 -10.05 4.73
CA ARG A 72 -2.14 -8.80 5.48
C ARG A 72 -1.75 -7.67 4.53
N LEU A 73 -0.77 -7.90 3.65
CA LEU A 73 -0.36 -6.93 2.64
C LEU A 73 -1.54 -6.51 1.74
N LYS A 74 -2.40 -7.44 1.31
CA LYS A 74 -3.60 -7.12 0.53
C LYS A 74 -4.61 -6.29 1.30
N ASN A 75 -4.84 -6.57 2.58
CA ASN A 75 -5.71 -5.75 3.43
C ASN A 75 -5.18 -4.32 3.57
N ASP A 76 -3.85 -4.16 3.52
CA ASP A 76 -3.16 -2.88 3.50
C ASP A 76 -3.13 -2.24 2.10
N GLY A 77 -3.66 -2.91 1.08
CA GLY A 77 -3.63 -2.52 -0.33
C GLY A 77 -2.28 -2.75 -1.01
N ARG A 78 -1.31 -3.36 -0.32
CA ARG A 78 0.09 -3.58 -0.73
C ARG A 78 0.32 -4.92 -1.40
N ALA A 79 -0.73 -5.69 -1.66
CA ALA A 79 -0.67 -6.86 -2.52
C ALA A 79 -2.01 -7.07 -3.22
N ASN A 80 -1.97 -7.71 -4.39
CA ASN A 80 -3.19 -8.16 -5.06
C ASN A 80 -3.02 -9.56 -5.63
N MET A 81 -4.16 -10.26 -5.77
CA MET A 81 -4.22 -11.51 -6.51
C MET A 81 -4.40 -11.20 -8.00
N ILE A 82 -3.61 -11.87 -8.83
CA ILE A 82 -3.66 -11.77 -10.29
C ILE A 82 -3.86 -13.16 -10.89
N ASP A 83 -4.17 -13.23 -12.19
CA ASP A 83 -4.41 -14.47 -12.95
C ASP A 83 -5.43 -15.40 -12.29
N GLY A 84 -6.62 -14.87 -11.95
CA GLY A 84 -7.68 -15.67 -11.34
C GLY A 84 -7.33 -16.23 -9.95
N GLY A 85 -6.36 -15.64 -9.25
CA GLY A 85 -5.95 -16.07 -7.91
C GLY A 85 -4.71 -16.96 -7.86
N MET A 86 -4.09 -17.25 -9.00
CA MET A 86 -2.92 -18.14 -9.06
C MET A 86 -1.61 -17.47 -8.65
N ARG A 87 -1.50 -16.15 -8.79
CA ARG A 87 -0.29 -15.38 -8.47
C ARG A 87 -0.62 -14.18 -7.60
N TRP A 88 0.40 -13.73 -6.88
CA TRP A 88 0.36 -12.51 -6.09
C TRP A 88 1.36 -11.51 -6.63
N GLU A 89 0.94 -10.25 -6.67
CA GLU A 89 1.79 -9.10 -6.92
C GLU A 89 1.91 -8.29 -5.64
N VAL A 90 3.13 -7.98 -5.21
CA VAL A 90 3.41 -7.20 -4.00
C VAL A 90 3.89 -5.80 -4.36
N PHE A 91 3.38 -4.82 -3.63
CA PHE A 91 3.66 -3.39 -3.77
C PHE A 91 4.40 -2.91 -2.51
N PRO A 92 5.70 -3.23 -2.38
CA PRO A 92 6.46 -3.09 -1.12
C PRO A 92 6.58 -1.66 -0.58
N GLU A 93 6.46 -0.67 -1.45
CA GLU A 93 6.20 0.74 -1.11
C GLU A 93 5.23 1.35 -2.13
N GLY A 94 4.51 0.47 -2.83
CA GLY A 94 3.93 0.76 -4.13
C GLY A 94 2.46 1.11 -4.05
N ARG A 95 2.01 1.67 -5.16
CA ARG A 95 0.63 1.94 -5.50
C ARG A 95 -0.35 0.92 -4.92
N ARG A 96 -1.09 1.35 -3.90
CA ARG A 96 -2.19 0.60 -3.32
C ARG A 96 -3.43 0.82 -4.15
N VAL A 97 -4.09 -0.27 -4.56
CA VAL A 97 -5.36 -0.20 -5.29
C VAL A 97 -6.45 -0.86 -4.46
N LEU A 98 -7.48 -0.10 -4.08
CA LEU A 98 -8.60 -0.59 -3.27
C LEU A 98 -9.94 -0.19 -3.88
N GLY A 99 -11.00 -0.88 -3.48
CA GLY A 99 -12.37 -0.59 -3.91
C GLY A 99 -12.71 -1.21 -5.27
N GLU A 100 -13.90 -0.89 -5.76
CA GLU A 100 -14.44 -1.39 -7.03
C GLU A 100 -15.17 -0.26 -7.77
N GLY A 101 -15.22 -0.35 -9.10
CA GLY A 101 -15.89 0.63 -9.95
C GLY A 101 -15.04 1.07 -11.14
N ASN A 102 -15.66 1.83 -12.04
CA ASN A 102 -15.05 2.28 -13.29
C ASN A 102 -14.35 3.65 -13.21
N GLN A 103 -14.34 4.29 -12.04
CA GLN A 103 -13.61 5.54 -11.80
C GLN A 103 -12.57 5.34 -10.71
N SER A 104 -11.63 6.26 -10.62
CA SER A 104 -10.54 6.21 -9.64
C SER A 104 -10.35 7.58 -8.99
N VAL A 105 -10.19 7.59 -7.66
CA VAL A 105 -9.53 8.67 -6.93
C VAL A 105 -8.10 8.23 -6.65
N TYR A 106 -7.11 9.09 -6.81
CA TYR A 106 -5.71 8.73 -6.65
C TYR A 106 -4.95 9.76 -5.82
N CYS A 107 -3.92 9.30 -5.13
CA CYS A 107 -2.98 10.12 -4.37
C CYS A 107 -1.59 9.94 -4.97
N PHE A 108 -0.96 11.03 -5.37
CA PHE A 108 0.42 11.01 -5.86
C PHE A 108 1.24 12.18 -5.29
N TYR A 109 2.57 12.05 -5.30
CA TYR A 109 3.49 13.06 -4.77
C TYR A 109 4.85 13.03 -5.49
N ASP A 110 5.64 14.09 -5.27
CA ASP A 110 7.06 14.12 -5.62
C ASP A 110 7.85 13.35 -4.54
N PRO A 111 8.59 12.28 -4.88
CA PRO A 111 9.26 11.45 -3.87
C PRO A 111 10.27 12.25 -3.02
N ARG A 112 10.85 13.33 -3.55
CA ARG A 112 11.80 14.18 -2.81
C ARG A 112 11.13 14.93 -1.65
N ASP A 113 9.84 15.27 -1.81
CA ASP A 113 9.08 15.93 -0.75
C ASP A 113 8.83 14.98 0.43
N ARG A 114 8.63 13.68 0.16
CA ARG A 114 8.54 12.63 1.18
C ARG A 114 9.87 12.45 1.90
N GLU A 115 10.96 12.25 1.15
CA GLU A 115 12.30 12.06 1.71
C GLU A 115 12.71 13.22 2.63
N LYS A 116 12.40 14.46 2.22
CA LYS A 116 12.65 15.65 3.03
C LYS A 116 11.79 15.68 4.31
N ALA A 117 10.54 15.26 4.24
CA ALA A 117 9.67 15.18 5.43
C ALA A 117 10.17 14.12 6.40
N GLU A 118 10.50 12.93 5.90
CA GLU A 118 11.03 11.80 6.69
C GLU A 118 12.35 12.18 7.37
N ALA A 119 13.26 12.86 6.68
CA ALA A 119 14.50 13.38 7.25
C ALA A 119 14.30 14.45 8.35
N GLN A 120 13.09 14.98 8.48
CA GLN A 120 12.69 15.94 9.51
C GLN A 120 11.73 15.34 10.54
N ASP A 121 11.61 14.01 10.59
CA ASP A 121 10.66 13.27 11.45
C ASP A 121 9.20 13.71 11.27
N LYS A 122 8.85 14.18 10.05
CA LYS A 122 7.49 14.56 9.69
C LYS A 122 6.80 13.42 8.96
N SER A 123 5.55 13.16 9.33
CA SER A 123 4.71 12.12 8.74
C SER A 123 3.87 12.59 7.55
N LEU A 124 3.91 13.87 7.19
CA LEU A 124 3.07 14.48 6.15
C LEU A 124 3.93 15.25 5.14
N TRP A 125 3.54 15.19 3.88
CA TRP A 125 4.17 15.91 2.78
C TRP A 125 3.13 16.35 1.74
N PRO A 126 3.48 17.25 0.81
CA PRO A 126 2.60 17.62 -0.29
C PRO A 126 2.21 16.42 -1.15
N CYS A 127 0.92 16.10 -1.15
CA CYS A 127 0.32 15.12 -2.05
C CYS A 127 -0.79 15.76 -2.88
N ASN A 128 -0.88 15.37 -4.15
CA ASN A 128 -2.04 15.68 -4.99
C ASN A 128 -3.10 14.59 -4.83
N ILE A 129 -4.37 15.01 -4.71
CA ILE A 129 -5.52 14.12 -4.64
C ILE A 129 -6.46 14.45 -5.80
N GLY A 130 -6.43 13.61 -6.83
CA GLY A 130 -7.22 13.80 -8.04
C GLY A 130 -8.19 12.65 -8.31
N SER A 131 -9.10 12.84 -9.28
CA SER A 131 -9.93 11.76 -9.81
C SER A 131 -9.90 11.65 -11.34
N THR A 132 -10.19 10.45 -11.85
CA THR A 132 -10.27 10.17 -13.29
C THR A 132 -11.22 9.03 -13.60
N LYS A 133 -11.82 9.08 -14.81
CA LYS A 133 -12.56 7.96 -15.43
C LYS A 133 -11.67 7.13 -16.36
N ARG A 134 -10.41 7.55 -16.56
CA ARG A 134 -9.44 6.96 -17.48
C ARG A 134 -8.37 6.22 -16.67
N ASP A 135 -7.36 5.72 -17.39
CA ASP A 135 -6.10 5.24 -16.82
C ASP A 135 -5.45 6.30 -15.90
N VAL A 136 -5.03 5.90 -14.71
CA VAL A 136 -4.51 6.83 -13.68
C VAL A 136 -3.10 7.27 -14.03
N GLU A 137 -2.29 6.35 -14.52
CA GLU A 137 -0.89 6.55 -14.88
C GLU A 137 -0.77 7.58 -15.99
N LYS A 138 -1.57 7.42 -17.05
CA LYS A 138 -1.65 8.41 -18.13
C LYS A 138 -2.10 9.76 -17.60
N ARG A 139 -3.11 9.81 -16.73
CA ARG A 139 -3.64 11.07 -16.19
C ARG A 139 -2.63 11.80 -15.29
N VAL A 140 -1.84 11.07 -14.52
CA VAL A 140 -0.80 11.65 -13.67
C VAL A 140 0.38 12.09 -14.52
N SER A 141 0.83 11.27 -15.49
CA SER A 141 1.87 11.64 -16.44
C SER A 141 1.55 12.93 -17.20
N GLU A 142 0.29 13.12 -17.61
CA GLU A 142 -0.17 14.37 -18.23
C GLU A 142 -0.04 15.59 -17.31
N GLN A 143 -0.19 15.42 -15.99
CA GLN A 143 -0.08 16.51 -15.01
C GLN A 143 1.36 16.78 -14.56
N THR A 144 2.24 15.80 -14.71
CA THR A 144 3.63 15.86 -14.26
C THR A 144 4.63 15.83 -15.42
N ASN A 145 4.19 16.09 -16.63
CA ASN A 145 5.02 16.04 -17.85
C ASN A 145 6.25 16.96 -17.81
N GLN A 146 6.22 18.02 -17.00
CA GLN A 146 7.32 18.97 -16.80
C GLN A 146 8.20 18.66 -15.58
N TRP A 147 7.93 17.57 -14.85
CA TRP A 147 8.69 17.25 -13.66
C TRP A 147 10.03 16.60 -14.01
N THR A 148 11.04 16.85 -13.18
CA THR A 148 12.37 16.27 -13.32
C THR A 148 12.50 14.88 -12.70
N VAL A 149 11.47 14.43 -11.97
CA VAL A 149 11.42 13.14 -11.27
C VAL A 149 10.04 12.55 -11.49
N ASP A 150 9.98 11.23 -11.67
CA ASP A 150 8.72 10.52 -11.83
C ASP A 150 7.87 10.62 -10.55
N PRO A 151 6.60 11.02 -10.65
CA PRO A 151 5.72 11.08 -9.49
C PRO A 151 5.45 9.68 -8.93
N ARG A 152 5.38 9.60 -7.60
CA ARG A 152 4.95 8.38 -6.92
C ARG A 152 3.43 8.37 -6.81
N ILE A 153 2.77 7.49 -7.55
CA ILE A 153 1.34 7.18 -7.34
C ILE A 153 1.25 6.08 -6.29
N ASP A 154 0.79 6.44 -5.08
CA ASP A 154 0.86 5.57 -3.90
C ASP A 154 -0.51 5.00 -3.53
N LEU A 155 -1.59 5.68 -3.88
CA LEU A 155 -2.95 5.21 -3.63
C LEU A 155 -3.85 5.42 -4.84
N ILE A 156 -4.68 4.41 -5.13
CA ILE A 156 -5.79 4.43 -6.08
C ILE A 156 -7.00 3.80 -5.40
N LEU A 157 -8.08 4.54 -5.32
CA LEU A 157 -9.38 4.12 -4.81
C LEU A 157 -10.34 4.00 -5.99
N LYS A 158 -10.67 2.77 -6.37
CA LYS A 158 -11.70 2.44 -7.35
C LYS A 158 -13.07 2.71 -6.74
N THR A 159 -13.93 3.39 -7.51
CA THR A 159 -15.25 3.82 -7.06
C THR A 159 -16.20 4.01 -8.25
N PRO A 160 -17.51 3.80 -8.08
CA PRO A 160 -18.51 4.19 -9.08
C PRO A 160 -18.63 5.73 -9.23
N SER A 161 -18.25 6.52 -8.20
CA SER A 161 -18.29 7.99 -8.24
C SER A 161 -16.97 8.61 -7.78
N GLY A 162 -16.06 8.87 -8.73
CA GLY A 162 -14.73 9.43 -8.47
C GLY A 162 -14.78 10.87 -7.98
N LYS A 163 -15.58 11.72 -8.63
CA LYS A 163 -15.68 13.15 -8.29
C LYS A 163 -16.27 13.39 -6.91
N ASP A 164 -17.25 12.58 -6.49
CA ASP A 164 -17.86 12.74 -5.16
C ASP A 164 -16.89 12.28 -4.06
N LEU A 165 -16.22 11.15 -4.26
CA LEU A 165 -15.23 10.65 -3.30
C LEU A 165 -14.03 11.62 -3.16
N GLU A 166 -13.52 12.15 -4.28
CA GLU A 166 -12.47 13.18 -4.30
C GLU A 166 -12.90 14.41 -3.49
N LYS A 167 -14.10 14.96 -3.76
CA LYS A 167 -14.62 16.12 -3.03
C LYS A 167 -14.75 15.86 -1.53
N LYS A 168 -15.16 14.67 -1.12
CA LYS A 168 -15.27 14.30 0.31
C LYS A 168 -13.91 14.28 0.99
N ILE A 169 -12.93 13.61 0.39
CA ILE A 169 -11.56 13.56 0.93
C ILE A 169 -10.96 14.97 1.00
N GLN A 170 -11.00 15.71 -0.10
CA GLN A 170 -10.49 17.08 -0.16
C GLN A 170 -11.22 18.01 0.81
N GLY A 171 -12.53 17.84 0.99
CA GLY A 171 -13.34 18.61 1.93
C GLY A 171 -12.89 18.42 3.38
N ILE A 172 -12.65 17.17 3.80
CA ILE A 172 -12.11 16.87 5.13
C ILE A 172 -10.73 17.53 5.30
N LEU A 173 -9.84 17.41 4.32
CA LEU A 173 -8.50 18.02 4.40
C LEU A 173 -8.53 19.55 4.44
N LYS A 174 -9.51 20.18 3.78
CA LYS A 174 -9.75 21.63 3.90
C LYS A 174 -10.22 22.03 5.29
N LEU A 175 -11.10 21.24 5.91
CA LEU A 175 -11.54 21.47 7.29
C LEU A 175 -10.38 21.34 8.29
N LEU A 176 -9.38 20.50 7.99
CA LEU A 176 -8.16 20.32 8.77
C LEU A 176 -7.06 21.37 8.44
N ASP A 177 -7.37 22.39 7.64
CA ASP A 177 -6.42 23.42 7.17
C ASP A 177 -5.17 22.84 6.48
N ARG A 178 -5.34 21.73 5.75
CA ARG A 178 -4.24 21.04 5.03
C ARG A 178 -4.14 21.43 3.56
N HIS A 179 -4.95 22.36 3.07
CA HIS A 179 -5.01 22.71 1.64
C HIS A 179 -3.86 23.64 1.24
N LEU A 180 -3.00 23.19 0.33
CA LEU A 180 -1.87 23.95 -0.18
C LEU A 180 -2.30 24.76 -1.42
N LYS A 181 -3.14 25.79 -1.21
CA LYS A 181 -3.79 26.59 -2.28
C LYS A 181 -2.86 27.10 -3.38
N TYR A 182 -1.59 27.36 -3.06
CA TYR A 182 -0.61 27.94 -3.97
C TYR A 182 0.68 27.12 -4.04
N PHE A 183 0.57 25.78 -3.96
CA PHE A 183 1.74 24.91 -3.99
C PHE A 183 2.50 25.00 -5.32
N SER A 184 3.53 25.86 -5.38
CA SER A 184 4.49 25.98 -6.48
C SER A 184 3.89 26.02 -7.89
N GLY A 185 2.69 26.61 -8.05
CA GLY A 185 2.00 26.65 -9.35
C GLY A 185 1.50 25.29 -9.87
N LYS A 186 1.52 24.23 -9.05
CA LYS A 186 1.17 22.85 -9.43
C LYS A 186 -0.35 22.57 -9.44
N GLY A 187 -1.19 23.59 -9.33
CA GLY A 187 -2.65 23.48 -9.29
C GLY A 187 -3.24 23.52 -7.87
N THR A 188 -4.56 23.33 -7.76
CA THR A 188 -5.32 23.51 -6.50
C THR A 188 -5.66 22.21 -5.78
N GLU A 189 -5.21 21.06 -6.28
CA GLU A 189 -5.55 19.73 -5.75
C GLU A 189 -4.48 19.18 -4.79
N TRP A 190 -3.69 20.07 -4.17
CA TRP A 190 -2.54 19.73 -3.32
C TRP A 190 -2.80 19.92 -1.83
N TYR A 191 -2.39 18.94 -1.03
CA TYR A 191 -2.67 18.90 0.40
C TYR A 191 -1.45 18.42 1.18
N LEU A 192 -1.28 18.90 2.42
CA LEU A 192 -0.30 18.36 3.36
C LEU A 192 -0.91 17.14 4.05
N VAL A 193 -0.58 15.95 3.54
CA VAL A 193 -1.24 14.68 3.90
C VAL A 193 -0.30 13.51 3.57
N SER A 194 -0.51 12.35 4.17
CA SER A 194 0.13 11.11 3.68
C SER A 194 -0.88 10.21 2.95
N PRO A 195 -0.44 9.37 2.00
CA PRO A 195 -1.31 8.35 1.41
C PRO A 195 -1.99 7.44 2.44
N ASP A 196 -1.34 7.19 3.59
CA ASP A 196 -1.93 6.44 4.71
C ASP A 196 -3.09 7.18 5.35
N GLU A 197 -2.96 8.50 5.54
CA GLU A 197 -4.04 9.33 6.05
C GLU A 197 -5.20 9.39 5.05
N VAL A 198 -4.94 9.50 3.74
CA VAL A 198 -6.00 9.42 2.72
C VAL A 198 -6.74 8.07 2.79
N LEU A 199 -5.99 6.97 2.93
CA LEU A 199 -6.57 5.64 3.08
C LEU A 199 -7.38 5.52 4.38
N TYR A 200 -6.91 6.12 5.47
CA TYR A 200 -7.63 6.16 6.74
C TYR A 200 -8.96 6.91 6.60
N LEU A 201 -8.97 8.10 5.98
CA LEU A 201 -10.19 8.86 5.72
C LEU A 201 -11.20 8.06 4.89
N TYR A 202 -10.72 7.38 3.85
CA TYR A 202 -11.56 6.51 3.03
C TYR A 202 -12.18 5.37 3.84
N LYS A 203 -11.35 4.56 4.53
CA LYS A 203 -11.81 3.35 5.25
C LYS A 203 -12.67 3.67 6.48
N ARG A 204 -12.31 4.69 7.27
CA ARG A 204 -12.86 4.91 8.62
C ARG A 204 -13.92 5.99 8.69
N VAL A 205 -13.84 6.96 7.79
CA VAL A 205 -14.82 8.05 7.74
C VAL A 205 -15.82 7.73 6.64
N ILE A 206 -15.38 7.73 5.38
CA ILE A 206 -16.31 7.74 4.25
C ILE A 206 -17.07 6.41 4.11
N MET A 207 -16.35 5.27 4.03
CA MET A 207 -17.01 3.97 3.88
C MET A 207 -17.92 3.60 5.05
N ARG A 208 -17.56 4.04 6.26
CA ARG A 208 -18.35 3.78 7.48
C ARG A 208 -19.75 4.39 7.39
N PHE A 209 -19.87 5.58 6.81
CA PHE A 209 -21.15 6.29 6.69
C PHE A 209 -21.93 5.90 5.43
N GLU A 210 -21.25 5.55 4.35
CA GLU A 210 -21.91 5.19 3.08
C GLU A 210 -22.41 3.75 3.06
N ASN A 211 -21.77 2.83 3.79
CA ASN A 211 -22.17 1.43 3.78
C ASN A 211 -22.01 0.75 5.16
N PRO A 212 -22.89 1.08 6.12
CA PRO A 212 -22.77 0.63 7.51
C PRO A 212 -22.83 -0.90 7.68
N ARG A 213 -23.44 -1.62 6.73
CA ARG A 213 -23.48 -3.10 6.70
C ARG A 213 -22.14 -3.70 6.27
N LEU A 214 -21.58 -3.26 5.13
CA LEU A 214 -20.26 -3.71 4.65
C LEU A 214 -19.13 -3.36 5.64
N PHE A 215 -19.24 -2.21 6.32
CA PHE A 215 -18.32 -1.85 7.41
C PHE A 215 -18.38 -2.84 8.58
N ARG A 216 -19.57 -3.34 8.95
CA ARG A 216 -19.69 -4.34 10.02
C ARG A 216 -19.20 -5.72 9.57
N GLU A 217 -19.39 -6.11 8.32
CA GLU A 217 -18.97 -7.42 7.81
C GLU A 217 -17.45 -7.52 7.61
N ALA A 218 -16.80 -6.45 7.16
CA ALA A 218 -15.33 -6.39 7.07
C ALA A 218 -14.62 -6.51 8.44
N PHE A 219 -15.36 -6.30 9.54
CA PHE A 219 -14.84 -6.31 10.91
C PHE A 219 -15.37 -7.45 11.79
N LYS A 220 -16.24 -8.34 11.27
CA LYS A 220 -16.65 -9.57 11.96
C LYS A 220 -15.59 -10.69 11.92
N LEU A 221 -14.41 -10.42 11.38
CA LEU A 221 -13.29 -11.37 11.22
C LEU A 221 -12.02 -10.95 11.98
N LEU A 222 -12.14 -10.04 12.95
CA LEU A 222 -11.16 -9.83 14.01
C LEU A 222 -11.60 -10.61 15.25
#